data_AF-A0A418X357-F1
#
_entry.id   AF-A0A418X357-F1
#
_cell.length_a   1.000
_cell.length_b   1.000
_cell.length_c   1.000
_cell.angle_alpha   90.00
_cell.angle_beta   90.00
_cell.angle_gamma   90.00
#
_symmetry.space_group_name_H-M   'P 1'
#
loop_
_entity.id
_entity.type
_entity.pdbx_description
1 polymer ?
#
loop_
_entity_poly.entity_id
_entity_poly.type
_entity_poly.pdbx_seq_one_letter_code
_entity_poly.pdbx_strand_id
1 'polypeptide(L)'
;MPHDPALQVLADALAGLQHKQITIADFCRTWRAQKELLAQLPPRYGTVMEDLLERLESGSLFTEESCSFSQEDLQASLAVWLDKATQLLQTHSAQR
;
A
#
# COMPACT_ATOMS: atom_id res chain seq x y z
N MET A 1 1.32 17.87 13.66
CA MET A 1 0.85 16.58 13.09
C MET A 1 2.08 15.90 12.52
N PRO A 2 2.61 14.81 13.10
CA PRO A 2 3.68 14.12 12.41
C PRO A 2 3.05 13.43 11.21
N HIS A 3 3.14 14.06 10.03
CA HIS A 3 2.97 13.34 8.78
C HIS A 3 4.26 12.56 8.62
N ASP A 4 4.26 11.30 9.06
CA ASP A 4 5.37 10.40 8.78
C ASP A 4 5.60 10.40 7.27
N PRO A 5 6.78 10.85 6.79
CA PRO A 5 7.00 11.07 5.36
C PRO A 5 6.81 9.78 4.56
N ALA A 6 7.11 8.63 5.17
CA ALA A 6 6.87 7.32 4.58
C ALA A 6 5.38 7.02 4.37
N LEU A 7 4.51 7.36 5.34
CA LEU A 7 3.06 7.18 5.18
C LEU A 7 2.51 8.06 4.06
N GLN A 8 3.02 9.29 3.95
CA GLN A 8 2.61 10.20 2.89
C GLN A 8 3.00 9.68 1.49
N VAL A 9 4.20 9.09 1.36
CA VAL A 9 4.65 8.46 0.11
C VAL A 9 3.75 7.29 -0.30
N LEU A 10 3.33 6.44 0.66
CA LEU A 10 2.40 5.35 0.37
C LEU A 10 1.03 5.84 -0.09
N ALA A 11 0.51 6.87 0.59
CA ALA A 11 -0.77 7.49 0.25
C ALA A 11 -0.74 8.13 -1.15
N ASP A 12 0.34 8.87 -1.46
CA ASP A 12 0.53 9.52 -2.75
C ASP A 12 0.63 8.49 -3.89
N ALA A 13 1.41 7.41 -3.69
CA ALA A 13 1.51 6.33 -4.65
C ALA A 13 0.13 5.67 -4.91
N LEU A 14 -0.67 5.46 -3.87
CA LEU A 14 -2.02 4.89 -4.02
C LEU A 14 -2.96 5.83 -4.78
N ALA A 15 -2.90 7.13 -4.51
CA ALA A 15 -3.67 8.13 -5.26
C ALA A 15 -3.19 8.22 -6.72
N GLY A 16 -1.88 8.17 -6.95
CA GLY A 16 -1.29 8.12 -8.29
C GLY A 16 -1.75 6.91 -9.08
N LEU A 17 -1.84 5.74 -8.44
CA LEU A 17 -2.33 4.52 -9.08
C LEU A 17 -3.81 4.62 -9.46
N GLN A 18 -4.67 5.09 -8.54
CA GLN A 18 -6.11 5.29 -8.78
C GLN A 18 -6.38 6.28 -9.92
N HIS A 19 -5.59 7.35 -10.00
CA HIS A 19 -5.67 8.34 -11.08
C HIS A 19 -4.91 7.94 -12.35
N LYS A 20 -4.37 6.71 -12.40
CA LYS A 20 -3.59 6.16 -13.52
C LYS A 20 -2.39 7.05 -13.91
N GLN A 21 -1.83 7.77 -12.93
CA GLN A 21 -0.64 8.62 -13.09
C GLN A 21 0.66 7.83 -12.99
N ILE A 22 0.65 6.72 -12.26
CA ILE A 22 1.78 5.79 -12.12
C ILE A 22 1.39 4.38 -12.54
N THR A 23 2.38 3.56 -12.88
CA THR A 23 2.18 2.15 -13.20
C THR A 23 2.08 1.30 -11.93
N ILE A 24 1.49 0.11 -12.04
CA ILE A 24 1.45 -0.87 -10.96
C ILE A 24 2.86 -1.28 -10.52
N ALA A 25 3.80 -1.42 -11.47
CA ALA A 25 5.18 -1.75 -11.17
C ALA A 25 5.86 -0.64 -10.33
N ASP A 26 5.67 0.63 -10.70
CA ASP A 26 6.22 1.76 -9.92
C ASP A 26 5.56 1.88 -8.54
N PHE A 27 4.25 1.64 -8.46
CA PHE A 27 3.52 1.55 -7.21
C PHE A 27 4.10 0.47 -6.28
N CYS A 28 4.22 -0.78 -6.76
CA CYS A 28 4.77 -1.90 -5.99
C CYS A 28 6.21 -1.63 -5.54
N ARG A 29 7.05 -1.05 -6.40
CA ARG A 29 8.41 -0.64 -6.04
C ARG A 29 8.42 0.41 -4.94
N THR A 30 7.57 1.43 -5.02
CA THR A 30 7.47 2.51 -4.04
C THR A 30 7.03 1.99 -2.67
N TRP A 31 6.06 1.07 -2.64
CA TRP A 31 5.57 0.45 -1.42
C TRP A 31 6.61 -0.49 -0.78
N ARG A 32 7.25 -1.37 -1.57
CA ARG A 32 8.32 -2.27 -1.10
C ARG A 32 9.58 -1.52 -0.62
N ALA A 33 9.77 -0.28 -1.06
CA ALA A 33 10.89 0.56 -0.61
C ALA A 33 10.72 1.07 0.84
N GLN A 34 9.51 1.11 1.38
CA GLN A 34 9.23 1.62 2.74
C GLN A 34 9.59 0.62 3.86
N LYS A 35 10.80 0.08 3.82
CA LYS A 35 11.27 -0.95 4.77
C LYS A 35 11.34 -0.43 6.21
N GLU A 36 11.74 0.82 6.40
CA GLU A 36 11.84 1.45 7.72
C GLU A 36 10.46 1.62 8.37
N LEU A 37 9.45 1.97 7.59
CA LEU A 37 8.06 2.04 8.05
C LEU A 37 7.55 0.64 8.44
N LEU A 38 7.79 -0.36 7.59
CA LEU A 38 7.39 -1.74 7.85
C LEU A 38 8.06 -2.34 9.09
N ALA A 39 9.30 -1.96 9.37
CA ALA A 39 10.02 -2.39 10.57
C ALA A 39 9.38 -1.86 11.88
N GLN A 40 8.59 -0.79 11.81
CA GLN A 40 7.84 -0.24 12.95
C GLN A 40 6.46 -0.91 13.14
N LEU A 41 6.00 -1.68 12.15
CA LEU A 41 4.72 -2.37 12.19
C LEU A 41 4.89 -3.83 12.63
N PRO A 42 3.83 -4.48 13.16
CA PRO A 42 3.88 -5.91 13.43
C PRO A 42 4.16 -6.73 12.16
N PRO A 43 4.93 -7.83 12.22
CA PRO A 43 5.42 -8.54 11.03
C PRO A 43 4.32 -9.02 10.07
N ARG A 44 3.13 -9.33 10.61
CA ARG A 44 1.94 -9.67 9.82
C ARG A 44 1.52 -8.61 8.81
N TYR A 45 1.79 -7.32 9.08
CA TYR A 45 1.46 -6.23 8.15
C TYR A 45 2.29 -6.33 6.88
N GLY A 46 3.59 -6.66 7.00
CA GLY A 46 4.46 -6.86 5.84
C GLY A 46 4.01 -8.03 4.98
N THR A 47 3.59 -9.15 5.59
CA THR A 47 3.04 -10.30 4.86
C THR A 47 1.76 -9.96 4.09
N VAL A 48 0.80 -9.28 4.74
CA VAL A 48 -0.45 -8.88 4.08
C VAL A 48 -0.19 -7.87 2.96
N MET A 49 0.70 -6.91 3.20
CA MET A 49 1.07 -5.94 2.16
C MET A 49 1.65 -6.66 0.94
N GLU A 50 2.61 -7.57 1.14
CA GLU A 50 3.24 -8.29 0.02
C GLU A 50 2.24 -9.15 -0.77
N ASP A 51 1.33 -9.87 -0.10
CA ASP A 51 0.27 -10.65 -0.76
C ASP A 51 -0.64 -9.76 -1.63
N LEU A 52 -1.02 -8.58 -1.14
CA LEU A 52 -1.82 -7.61 -1.91
C LEU A 52 -1.05 -7.07 -3.11
N LEU A 53 0.23 -6.73 -2.94
CA LEU A 53 1.08 -6.22 -4.03
C LEU A 53 1.34 -7.29 -5.10
N GLU A 54 1.57 -8.53 -4.71
CA GLU A 54 1.78 -9.65 -5.64
C GLU A 54 0.53 -9.90 -6.50
N ARG A 55 -0.65 -9.91 -5.89
CA ARG A 55 -1.93 -10.06 -6.62
C ARG A 55 -2.18 -8.91 -7.57
N LEU A 56 -1.85 -7.68 -7.16
CA LEU A 56 -2.00 -6.50 -8.00
C LEU A 56 -1.03 -6.52 -9.19
N GLU A 57 0.23 -6.89 -8.96
CA GLU A 57 1.28 -6.99 -9.98
C GLU A 57 0.95 -8.10 -10.99
N SER A 58 0.55 -9.28 -10.50
CA SER A 58 0.10 -10.40 -11.33
C SER A 58 -1.15 -10.05 -12.13
N GLY A 59 -2.16 -9.42 -11.51
CA GLY A 59 -3.38 -8.98 -12.16
C GLY A 59 -3.14 -7.95 -13.28
N SER A 60 -2.04 -7.20 -13.24
CA SER A 60 -1.67 -6.29 -14.32
C SER A 60 -1.21 -6.98 -15.61
N LEU A 61 -0.72 -8.21 -15.50
CA LEU A 61 -0.14 -8.96 -16.62
C LEU A 61 -1.21 -9.68 -17.46
N PHE A 62 -2.44 -9.78 -16.96
CA PHE A 62 -3.56 -10.42 -17.66
C PHE A 62 -4.49 -9.37 -18.27
N THR A 63 -4.42 -9.18 -19.59
CA THR A 63 -5.07 -8.10 -20.36
C THR A 63 -6.44 -8.45 -20.98
N GLU A 64 -7.11 -9.52 -20.56
CA GLU A 64 -8.42 -9.88 -21.12
C GLU A 64 -9.57 -9.42 -20.20
N GLU A 65 -9.89 -8.12 -20.25
CA GLU A 65 -11.19 -7.48 -19.94
C GLU A 65 -11.86 -7.74 -18.57
N SER A 66 -11.30 -8.60 -17.72
CA SER A 66 -11.91 -9.10 -16.48
C SER A 66 -11.00 -8.83 -15.29
N CYS A 67 -10.67 -7.57 -14.99
CA CYS A 67 -9.94 -7.26 -13.77
C CYS A 67 -10.21 -5.88 -13.14
N SER A 68 -11.01 -4.99 -13.74
CA SER A 68 -11.26 -3.68 -13.10
C SER A 68 -11.84 -3.86 -11.69
N PHE A 69 -12.82 -4.76 -11.54
CA PHE A 69 -13.41 -5.03 -10.23
C PHE A 69 -12.41 -5.62 -9.21
N SER A 70 -11.58 -6.58 -9.62
CA SER A 70 -10.58 -7.18 -8.74
C SER A 70 -9.42 -6.22 -8.41
N GLN A 71 -9.05 -5.34 -9.35
CA GLN A 71 -8.01 -4.35 -9.16
C GLN A 71 -8.46 -3.21 -8.25
N GLU A 72 -9.71 -2.75 -8.40
CA GLU A 72 -10.33 -1.74 -7.53
C GLU A 72 -10.48 -2.28 -6.10
N ASP A 73 -10.88 -3.54 -5.91
CA ASP A 73 -10.95 -4.18 -4.59
C ASP A 73 -9.57 -4.35 -3.93
N LEU A 74 -8.54 -4.70 -4.70
CA LEU A 74 -7.16 -4.75 -4.20
C LEU A 74 -6.66 -3.36 -3.78
N GLN A 75 -6.96 -2.31 -4.56
CA GLN A 75 -6.62 -0.93 -4.20
C GLN A 75 -7.36 -0.48 -2.93
N ALA A 76 -8.65 -0.83 -2.79
CA ALA A 76 -9.42 -0.56 -1.57
C ALA A 76 -8.84 -1.29 -0.35
N SER A 77 -8.42 -2.55 -0.51
CA SER A 77 -7.76 -3.34 0.52
C SER A 77 -6.43 -2.71 0.97
N LEU A 78 -5.64 -2.18 0.01
CA LEU A 78 -4.42 -1.44 0.29
C LEU A 78 -4.69 -0.11 1.02
N ALA A 79 -5.77 0.60 0.68
CA ALA A 79 -6.21 1.79 1.40
C ALA A 79 -6.54 1.49 2.87
N VAL A 80 -7.30 0.41 3.11
CA VAL A 80 -7.63 -0.06 4.47
C VAL A 80 -6.38 -0.49 5.24
N TRP A 81 -5.43 -1.14 4.57
CA TRP A 81 -4.15 -1.49 5.19
C TRP A 81 -3.40 -0.23 5.64
N LEU A 82 -3.34 0.80 4.81
CA LEU A 82 -2.64 2.06 5.09
C LEU A 82 -3.27 2.82 6.25
N ASP A 83 -4.60 2.88 6.31
CA ASP A 83 -5.33 3.49 7.43
C ASP A 83 -5.01 2.78 8.76
N LYS A 84 -5.06 1.44 8.77
CA LYS A 84 -4.72 0.65 9.97
C LYS A 84 -3.26 0.82 10.39
N ALA A 85 -2.33 0.83 9.44
CA ALA A 85 -0.91 1.07 9.71
C ALA A 85 -0.71 2.46 10.34
N THR A 86 -1.38 3.48 9.80
CA THR A 86 -1.34 4.85 10.31
C THR A 86 -1.83 4.92 11.75
N GLN A 87 -3.00 4.34 12.04
CA GLN A 87 -3.57 4.33 13.40
C GLN A 87 -2.65 3.61 14.41
N LEU A 88 -2.05 2.49 14.02
CA LEU A 88 -1.11 1.76 14.89
C LEU A 88 0.15 2.55 15.20
N LEU A 89 0.71 3.23 14.21
CA LEU A 89 1.92 4.05 14.37
C LEU A 89 1.64 5.28 15.22
N GLN A 90 0.48 5.93 15.01
CA GLN A 90 0.01 7.02 15.87
C GLN A 90 -0.16 6.55 17.32
N THR A 91 -0.80 5.40 17.53
CA THR A 91 -0.99 4.82 18.87
C THR A 91 0.35 4.52 19.54
N HIS A 92 1.31 3.90 18.83
CA HIS A 92 2.64 3.63 19.37
C HIS A 92 3.45 4.90 19.64
N SER A 93 3.28 5.95 18.83
CA SER A 93 3.95 7.24 19.06
C SER A 93 3.42 7.98 20.29
N ALA A 94 2.14 7.80 20.64
CA ALA A 94 1.52 8.40 21.83
C ALA A 94 1.87 7.67 23.14
N GLN A 95 2.43 6.46 23.06
CA GLN A 95 2.87 5.67 24.22
C GLN A 95 4.38 5.77 24.52
N ARG A 96 5.13 6.57 23.74
CA ARG A 96 6.53 6.92 24.01
C ARG A 96 6.64 8.30 24.64
#